data_AF-A0A7S8E9Q3-F1
#
_entry.id   AF-A0A7S8E9Q3-F1
#
_cell.length_a   1.000
_cell.length_b   1.000
_cell.length_c   1.000
_cell.angle_alpha   90.00
_cell.angle_beta   90.00
_cell.angle_gamma   90.00
#
_symmetry.space_group_name_H-M   'P 1'
#
loop_
_entity.id
_entity.type
_entity.pdbx_description
1 polymer ?
#
loop_
_entity_poly.entity_id
_entity_poly.type
_entity_poly.pdbx_seq_one_letter_code
_entity_poly.pdbx_strand_id
1 'polypeptide(L)'
;MHEEWSGASAQPDAEITQTQAEIDPIAPGDARRQIEAAMKAHLGDDWTEQEDGWVVTHDGDYFVRLTRGKKNLDFQCDLLGEVTIEERDISPVQDSGRLVAWSILIATLFVAFVIAQLAGALN
;
A
#
# COMPACT_ATOMS: atom_id res chain seq x y z
N MET A 1 19.41 -62.32 -29.52
CA MET A 1 19.18 -61.95 -28.11
C MET A 1 20.42 -61.21 -27.65
N HIS A 2 20.39 -59.88 -27.77
CA HIS A 2 21.10 -58.90 -26.94
C HIS A 2 20.77 -57.53 -27.53
N GLU A 3 19.92 -56.83 -26.79
CA GLU A 3 19.55 -55.44 -26.98
C GLU A 3 20.72 -54.57 -26.52
N GLU A 4 21.11 -53.58 -27.33
CA GLU A 4 21.87 -52.44 -26.84
C GLU A 4 21.34 -51.18 -27.51
N TRP A 5 20.38 -50.57 -26.82
CA TRP A 5 20.13 -49.14 -26.88
C TRP A 5 21.36 -48.41 -26.33
N SER A 6 22.01 -47.54 -27.10
CA SER A 6 22.86 -46.50 -26.53
C SER A 6 23.10 -45.37 -27.51
N GLY A 7 22.79 -44.14 -27.08
CA GLY A 7 23.15 -42.92 -27.79
C GLY A 7 21.99 -42.08 -28.27
N ALA A 8 21.00 -41.81 -27.41
CA ALA A 8 20.19 -40.60 -27.56
C ALA A 8 21.17 -39.41 -27.59
N SER A 9 21.26 -38.74 -28.74
CA SER A 9 22.01 -37.51 -28.92
C SER A 9 21.43 -36.46 -27.97
N ALA A 10 22.09 -36.25 -26.84
CA ALA A 10 21.81 -35.15 -25.94
C ALA A 10 21.93 -33.85 -26.73
N GLN A 11 20.79 -33.23 -26.98
CA GLN A 11 20.70 -31.86 -27.45
C GLN A 11 21.48 -31.01 -26.44
N PRO A 12 22.46 -30.18 -26.85
CA PRO A 12 23.16 -29.33 -25.90
C PRO A 12 22.12 -28.43 -25.24
N ASP A 13 22.07 -28.51 -23.91
CA ASP A 13 21.25 -27.66 -23.07
C ASP A 13 21.50 -26.21 -23.49
N ALA A 14 20.50 -25.62 -24.15
CA ALA A 14 20.52 -24.20 -24.43
C ALA A 14 20.51 -23.50 -23.08
N GLU A 15 21.70 -23.13 -22.62
CA GLU A 15 21.93 -22.30 -21.46
C GLU A 15 21.23 -20.96 -21.75
N ILE A 16 19.97 -20.86 -21.30
CA ILE A 16 19.20 -19.63 -21.34
C ILE A 16 19.86 -18.71 -20.31
N THR A 17 21.00 -18.12 -20.69
CA THR A 17 21.53 -16.95 -20.01
C THR A 17 20.53 -15.84 -20.30
N GLN A 18 19.51 -15.72 -19.43
CA GLN A 18 18.71 -14.52 -19.36
C GLN A 18 19.68 -13.40 -18.99
N THR A 19 20.13 -12.66 -19.99
CA THR A 19 20.75 -11.35 -19.79
C THR A 19 19.73 -10.54 -19.01
N GLN A 20 19.94 -10.40 -17.69
CA GLN A 20 19.21 -9.45 -16.88
C GLN A 20 19.41 -8.11 -17.56
N ALA A 21 18.34 -7.55 -18.14
CA ALA A 21 18.41 -6.22 -18.71
C ALA A 21 18.87 -5.30 -17.57
N GLU A 22 20.05 -4.71 -17.72
CA GLU A 22 20.59 -3.73 -16.79
C GLU A 22 19.66 -2.51 -16.87
N ILE A 23 18.74 -2.42 -15.91
CA ILE A 23 17.84 -1.28 -15.78
C ILE A 23 18.65 -0.17 -15.14
N ASP A 24 18.78 0.97 -15.82
CA ASP A 24 19.28 2.21 -15.23
C ASP A 24 18.12 2.95 -14.55
N PRO A 25 18.01 2.90 -13.21
CA PRO A 25 16.87 3.46 -12.51
C PRO A 25 16.91 4.99 -12.52
N ILE A 26 15.75 5.61 -12.68
CA ILE A 26 15.60 7.06 -12.55
C ILE A 26 16.16 7.54 -11.20
N ALA A 27 16.90 8.65 -11.23
CA ALA A 27 17.45 9.25 -10.02
C ALA A 27 16.32 9.74 -9.09
N PRO A 28 16.50 9.70 -7.76
CA PRO A 28 15.44 10.10 -6.81
C PRO A 28 14.92 11.53 -7.04
N GLY A 29 15.83 12.47 -7.32
CA GLY A 29 15.45 13.86 -7.60
C GLY A 29 14.71 14.04 -8.93
N ASP A 30 14.86 13.12 -9.88
CA ASP A 30 14.16 13.15 -11.16
C ASP A 30 12.76 12.53 -11.01
N ALA A 31 12.66 11.41 -10.29
CA ALA A 31 11.38 10.81 -9.89
C ALA A 31 10.52 11.82 -9.12
N ARG A 32 11.13 12.57 -8.20
CA ARG A 32 10.44 13.61 -7.44
C ARG A 32 9.81 14.67 -8.35
N ARG A 33 10.56 15.16 -9.35
CA ARG A 33 10.04 16.15 -10.29
C ARG A 33 8.89 15.60 -11.14
N GLN A 34 8.96 14.32 -11.53
CA GLN A 34 7.88 13.67 -12.26
C GLN A 34 6.61 13.58 -11.41
N ILE A 35 6.74 13.23 -10.13
CA ILE A 35 5.62 13.20 -9.18
C ILE A 35 5.04 14.59 -8.98
N GLU A 36 5.85 15.62 -8.76
CA GLU A 36 5.38 17.00 -8.58
C GLU A 36 4.65 17.51 -9.82
N ALA A 37 5.17 17.20 -11.03
CA ALA A 37 4.50 17.53 -12.28
C ALA A 37 3.15 16.82 -12.42
N ALA A 38 3.08 15.52 -12.07
CA ALA A 38 1.85 14.74 -12.08
C ALA A 38 0.83 15.25 -11.05
N MET A 39 1.28 15.59 -9.85
CA MET A 39 0.45 16.19 -8.80
C MET A 39 -0.16 17.50 -9.27
N LYS A 40 0.66 18.41 -9.81
CA LYS A 40 0.19 19.69 -10.35
C LYS A 40 -0.82 19.50 -11.49
N ALA A 41 -0.55 18.56 -12.41
CA ALA A 41 -1.44 18.26 -13.52
C ALA A 41 -2.78 17.64 -13.06
N HIS A 42 -2.76 16.81 -12.02
CA HIS A 42 -3.96 16.11 -11.53
C HIS A 42 -4.80 16.96 -10.57
N LEU A 43 -4.16 17.77 -9.73
CA LEU A 43 -4.80 18.46 -8.61
C LEU A 43 -4.98 19.97 -8.82
N GLY A 44 -4.23 20.58 -9.74
CA GLY A 44 -4.17 22.04 -9.90
C GLY A 44 -3.27 22.72 -8.87
N ASP A 45 -3.24 24.06 -8.87
CA ASP A 45 -2.34 24.85 -8.01
C ASP A 45 -2.87 24.99 -6.56
N ASP A 46 -4.19 25.06 -6.37
CA ASP A 46 -4.82 25.40 -5.08
C ASP A 46 -5.32 24.17 -4.29
N TRP A 47 -4.70 23.01 -4.52
CA TRP A 47 -5.20 21.73 -3.99
C TRP A 47 -5.13 21.60 -2.47
N THR A 48 -4.35 22.46 -1.82
CA THR A 48 -4.19 22.54 -0.36
C THR A 48 -5.04 23.64 0.29
N GLU A 49 -5.57 24.60 -0.48
CA GLU A 49 -6.19 25.82 0.08
C GLU A 49 -7.66 25.66 0.46
N GLN A 50 -8.28 24.53 0.08
CA GLN A 50 -9.67 24.24 0.41
C GLN A 50 -9.80 23.81 1.87
N GLU A 51 -10.94 24.13 2.51
CA GLU A 51 -11.24 23.71 3.89
C GLU A 51 -11.20 22.17 4.04
N ASP A 52 -11.51 21.45 2.96
CA ASP A 52 -11.35 20.01 2.78
C ASP A 52 -10.25 19.67 1.75
N GLY A 53 -9.15 20.43 1.72
CA GLY A 53 -8.02 20.21 0.81
C GLY A 53 -7.35 18.86 1.00
N TRP A 54 -6.56 18.42 0.02
CA TRP A 54 -5.76 17.22 0.21
C TRP A 54 -4.61 17.50 1.18
N VAL A 55 -4.32 16.53 2.05
CA VAL A 55 -3.23 16.62 3.02
C VAL A 55 -2.17 15.60 2.68
N VAL A 56 -0.90 16.00 2.62
CA VAL A 56 0.22 15.08 2.46
C VAL A 56 0.34 14.22 3.70
N THR A 57 0.19 12.91 3.56
CA THR A 57 0.37 11.94 4.66
C THR A 57 1.65 11.12 4.51
N HIS A 58 2.19 11.03 3.30
CA HIS A 58 3.53 10.49 3.06
C HIS A 58 4.22 11.29 1.97
N ASP A 59 5.49 11.60 2.21
CA ASP A 59 6.32 12.40 1.30
C ASP A 59 7.67 11.70 1.09
N GLY A 60 7.89 11.20 -0.12
CA GLY A 60 9.12 10.51 -0.52
C GLY A 60 9.47 10.77 -1.99
N ASP A 61 10.67 10.35 -2.39
CA ASP A 61 11.21 10.64 -3.72
C ASP A 61 10.48 9.88 -4.85
N TYR A 62 10.05 8.64 -4.58
CA TYR A 62 9.35 7.78 -5.54
C TYR A 62 7.87 7.58 -5.21
N PHE A 63 7.41 8.15 -4.10
CA PHE A 63 6.04 7.94 -3.63
C PHE A 63 5.55 9.11 -2.79
N VAL A 64 4.39 9.63 -3.13
CA VAL A 64 3.66 10.64 -2.34
C VAL A 64 2.25 10.15 -2.13
N ARG A 65 1.78 10.21 -0.89
CA ARG A 65 0.38 9.93 -0.54
C ARG A 65 -0.28 11.19 -0.03
N LEU A 66 -1.45 11.47 -0.60
CA LEU A 66 -2.37 12.47 -0.12
C LEU A 66 -3.61 11.82 0.46
N THR A 67 -4.22 12.47 1.44
CA THR A 67 -5.47 12.02 2.05
C THR A 67 -6.46 13.18 2.09
N ARG A 68 -7.71 12.91 1.71
CA ARG A 68 -8.84 13.84 1.83
C ARG A 68 -10.07 13.08 2.31
N GLY A 69 -10.50 13.35 3.54
CA GLY A 69 -11.60 12.63 4.18
C GLY A 69 -11.35 11.12 4.22
N LYS A 70 -12.12 10.35 3.46
CA LYS A 70 -12.01 8.88 3.36
C LYS A 70 -11.27 8.40 2.12
N LYS A 71 -10.58 9.28 1.40
CA LYS A 71 -9.88 8.97 0.16
C LYS A 71 -8.39 9.16 0.32
N ASN A 72 -7.63 8.21 -0.17
CA ASN A 72 -6.20 8.33 -0.40
C ASN A 72 -5.94 8.48 -1.89
N LEU A 73 -5.03 9.36 -2.24
CA LEU A 73 -4.54 9.54 -3.59
C LEU A 73 -3.03 9.34 -3.57
N ASP A 74 -2.58 8.38 -4.36
CA ASP A 74 -1.21 7.91 -4.40
C ASP A 74 -0.58 8.28 -5.72
N PHE A 75 0.58 8.93 -5.64
CA PHE A 75 1.45 9.16 -6.79
C PHE A 75 2.69 8.30 -6.59
N GLN A 76 2.90 7.33 -7.47
CA GLN A 76 4.03 6.43 -7.42
C GLN A 76 4.81 6.50 -8.72
N CYS A 77 6.10 6.80 -8.63
CA CYS A 77 7.02 6.76 -9.75
C CYS A 77 7.72 5.40 -9.81
N ASP A 78 7.68 4.76 -10.97
CA ASP A 78 8.44 3.54 -11.20
C ASP A 78 9.93 3.81 -11.47
N LEU A 79 10.72 2.74 -11.68
CA LEU A 79 12.15 2.86 -11.94
C LEU A 79 12.47 3.49 -13.31
N LEU A 80 11.50 3.57 -14.21
CA LEU A 80 11.64 4.13 -15.56
C LEU A 80 11.14 5.57 -15.65
N GLY A 81 10.60 6.13 -14.56
CA GLY A 81 10.12 7.50 -14.50
C GLY A 81 8.65 7.67 -14.84
N GLU A 82 7.88 6.59 -15.00
CA GLU A 82 6.43 6.64 -15.20
C GLU A 82 5.72 6.82 -13.85
N VAL A 83 4.78 7.76 -13.78
CA VAL A 83 4.00 8.04 -12.57
C VAL A 83 2.62 7.41 -12.69
N THR A 84 2.33 6.46 -11.82
CA THR A 84 1.00 5.88 -11.63
C THR A 84 0.25 6.68 -10.57
N ILE A 85 -1.02 6.97 -10.85
CA ILE A 85 -1.93 7.67 -9.95
C ILE A 85 -3.03 6.71 -9.53
N GLU A 86 -3.12 6.40 -8.24
CA GLU A 86 -4.17 5.53 -7.70
C GLU A 86 -5.01 6.25 -6.66
N GLU A 87 -6.32 6.33 -6.89
CA GLU A 87 -7.28 6.78 -5.89
C GLU A 87 -7.91 5.58 -5.19
N ARG A 88 -7.84 5.54 -3.86
CA ARG A 88 -8.35 4.45 -3.04
C ARG A 88 -9.20 4.98 -1.89
N ASP A 89 -10.34 4.35 -1.66
CA ASP A 89 -11.08 4.57 -0.42
C ASP A 89 -10.30 3.98 0.76
N ILE A 90 -10.19 4.72 1.85
CA ILE A 90 -9.74 4.21 3.14
C ILE A 90 -10.74 3.13 3.54
N SER A 91 -10.28 1.88 3.54
CA SER A 91 -11.14 0.74 3.84
C SER A 91 -11.91 0.99 5.15
N PRO A 92 -13.24 0.76 5.17
CA PRO A 92 -14.06 0.95 6.36
C PRO A 92 -13.63 0.09 7.56
N VAL A 93 -12.76 -0.91 7.36
CA VAL A 93 -12.11 -1.66 8.44
C VAL A 93 -11.32 -0.73 9.39
N GLN A 94 -10.68 0.32 8.87
CA GLN A 94 -9.87 1.22 9.68
C GLN A 94 -10.75 2.12 10.58
N ASP A 95 -11.94 2.52 10.12
CA ASP A 95 -12.98 3.15 10.95
C ASP A 95 -13.62 2.16 11.94
N SER A 96 -13.78 0.89 11.51
CA SER A 96 -14.43 -0.16 12.31
C SER A 96 -13.58 -0.62 13.50
N GLY A 97 -12.25 -0.51 13.43
CA GLY A 97 -11.36 -0.92 14.52
C GLY A 97 -11.65 -0.19 15.84
N ARG A 98 -11.93 1.11 15.77
CA ARG A 98 -12.28 1.90 16.97
C ARG A 98 -13.63 1.48 17.54
N LEU A 99 -14.63 1.25 16.69
CA LEU A 99 -15.96 0.83 17.12
C LEU A 99 -15.93 -0.56 17.77
N VAL A 100 -15.18 -1.50 17.19
CA VAL A 100 -14.98 -2.84 17.75
C VAL A 100 -14.27 -2.76 19.10
N ALA A 101 -13.21 -1.95 19.22
CA ALA A 101 -12.52 -1.76 20.49
C ALA A 101 -13.45 -1.22 21.59
N TRP A 102 -14.26 -0.20 21.28
CA TRP A 102 -15.27 0.33 22.22
C TRP A 102 -16.33 -0.72 22.58
N SER A 103 -16.76 -1.54 21.63
CA SER A 103 -17.76 -2.59 21.87
C SER A 103 -17.23 -3.66 22.83
N ILE A 104 -15.98 -4.11 22.63
CA ILE A 104 -15.33 -5.09 23.53
C ILE A 104 -15.13 -4.49 24.92
N LEU A 105 -14.71 -3.23 25.01
CA LEU A 105 -14.51 -2.55 26.29
C LEU A 105 -15.83 -2.46 27.07
N ILE A 106 -16.91 -1.99 26.42
CA ILE A 106 -18.25 -1.89 27.04
C ILE A 106 -18.76 -3.26 27.46
N ALA A 107 -18.64 -4.29 26.62
CA ALA A 107 -19.06 -5.64 26.95
C ALA A 107 -18.29 -6.18 28.18
N THR A 108 -16.99 -5.92 28.24
CA THR A 108 -16.14 -6.35 29.36
C THR A 108 -16.52 -5.64 30.66
N LEU A 109 -16.72 -4.32 30.61
CA LEU A 109 -17.22 -3.52 31.75
C LEU A 109 -18.59 -4.02 32.21
N PHE A 110 -19.48 -4.34 31.28
CA PHE A 110 -20.80 -4.86 31.59
C PHE A 110 -20.73 -6.22 32.30
N VAL A 111 -19.90 -7.14 31.81
CA VAL A 111 -19.68 -8.44 32.46
C VAL A 111 -19.09 -8.26 33.86
N ALA A 112 -18.08 -7.40 34.01
CA ALA A 112 -17.49 -7.10 35.31
C ALA A 112 -18.51 -6.51 36.29
N PHE A 113 -19.37 -5.61 35.82
CA PHE A 113 -20.46 -5.02 36.60
C PHE A 113 -21.47 -6.08 37.06
N VAL A 114 -21.91 -6.98 36.17
CA VAL A 114 -22.83 -8.08 36.52
C VAL A 114 -22.20 -9.00 37.58
N ILE A 115 -20.92 -9.33 37.44
CA ILE A 115 -20.19 -10.15 38.43
C ILE A 115 -20.12 -9.42 39.78
N ALA A 116 -19.76 -8.13 39.78
CA ALA A 116 -19.67 -7.33 41.00
C ALA A 116 -21.03 -7.24 41.73
N GLN A 117 -22.12 -7.11 40.97
CA GLN A 117 -23.47 -7.08 41.53
C GLN A 117 -23.88 -8.43 42.15
N LEU A 118 -23.59 -9.54 41.47
CA LEU A 118 -23.84 -10.89 42.00
C LEU A 118 -22.98 -11.21 43.23
N ALA A 119 -21.74 -10.70 43.27
CA ALA A 119 -20.84 -10.84 44.40
C ALA A 119 -21.21 -9.92 45.60
N GLY A 120 -22.19 -9.03 45.44
CA GLY A 120 -22.58 -8.07 46.46
C GLY A 120 -21.55 -6.96 46.72
N ALA A 121 -20.56 -6.79 45.83
CA ALA A 121 -19.52 -5.77 45.99
C ALA A 121 -20.04 -4.32 45.82
N LEU A 122 -21.23 -4.19 45.25
CA LEU A 122 -21.91 -2.91 44.99
C LEU A 122 -23.18 -2.72 45.83
N ASN A 123 -23.41 -3.60 46.82
CA ASN A 123 -24.59 -3.61 47.69
C ASN A 123 -24.21 -3.34 49.15
#